data_AF-A0A9E1H9H9-F1
#
_entry.id   AF-A0A9E1H9H9-F1
#
_cell.length_a   1.000
_cell.length_b   1.000
_cell.length_c   1.000
_cell.angle_alpha   90.00
_cell.angle_beta   90.00
_cell.angle_gamma   90.00
#
_symmetry.space_group_name_H-M   'P 1'
#
loop_
_entity.id
_entity.type
_entity.pdbx_description
1 polymer ?
#
loop_
_entity_poly.entity_id
_entity_poly.type
_entity_poly.pdbx_seq_one_letter_code
_entity_poly.pdbx_strand_id
1 'polypeptide(L)' 'PDLKTCKAYISVLGDEKSQQDTIKGLKSAEGYIRTMLAKSINLRNTPQITFILDQSIEYGVKMSKMIDDVTKDIADKTEE' A
#
# COMPACT_ATOMS: atom_id res chain seq x y z
N PRO A 1 -5.36 24.15 4.03
CA PRO A 1 -5.27 22.92 3.19
C PRO A 1 -6.63 22.21 3.18
N ASP A 2 -7.32 22.27 2.03
CA ASP A 2 -8.68 21.76 1.88
C ASP A 2 -8.70 20.22 1.99
N LEU A 3 -9.34 19.68 3.04
CA LEU A 3 -9.54 18.24 3.29
C LEU A 3 -10.48 17.56 2.26
N LYS A 4 -10.47 18.04 1.01
CA LYS A 4 -11.36 17.60 -0.07
C LYS A 4 -10.80 16.40 -0.84
N THR A 5 -9.50 16.14 -0.76
CA THR A 5 -8.86 15.04 -1.48
C THR A 5 -8.07 14.15 -0.50
N CYS A 6 -8.16 12.83 -0.74
CA CYS A 6 -7.44 11.81 0.01
C CYS A 6 -6.72 10.89 -0.97
N LYS A 7 -5.44 10.60 -0.72
CA LYS A 7 -4.67 9.60 -1.47
C LYS A 7 -4.55 8.34 -0.63
N ALA A 8 -5.09 7.24 -1.13
CA ALA A 8 -4.98 5.93 -0.52
C ALA A 8 -3.93 5.10 -1.27
N TYR A 9 -2.81 4.82 -0.61
CA TYR A 9 -1.74 3.98 -1.13
C TYR A 9 -2.06 2.52 -0.81
N ILE A 10 -2.08 1.66 -1.82
CA ILE A 10 -2.47 0.26 -1.70
C ILE A 10 -1.31 -0.61 -2.15
N SER A 11 -0.87 -1.51 -1.27
CA SER A 11 0.03 -2.59 -1.64
C SER A 11 -0.78 -3.86 -1.84
N VAL A 12 -0.60 -4.53 -2.98
CA VAL A 12 -1.25 -5.80 -3.30
C VAL A 12 -0.17 -6.85 -3.44
N LEU A 13 -0.23 -7.89 -2.60
CA LEU A 13 0.62 -9.07 -2.71
C LEU A 13 0.08 -9.94 -3.87
N GLY A 14 0.73 -9.89 -5.03
CA GLY A 14 0.37 -10.69 -6.20
C GLY A 14 0.87 -10.13 -7.53
N ASP A 15 0.56 -10.84 -8.62
CA ASP A 15 0.97 -10.50 -9.98
C ASP A 15 0.40 -9.16 -10.49
N GLU A 16 1.05 -8.56 -11.48
CA GLU A 16 0.61 -7.28 -12.10
C GLU A 16 -0.86 -7.30 -12.53
N LYS A 17 -1.36 -8.45 -12.98
CA LYS A 17 -2.76 -8.62 -13.40
C LYS A 17 -3.72 -8.46 -12.21
N SER A 18 -3.40 -9.10 -11.08
CA SER A 18 -4.15 -8.96 -9.83
C SER A 18 -4.10 -7.54 -9.29
N GLN A 19 -2.97 -6.84 -9.45
CA GLN A 19 -2.84 -5.43 -9.06
C GLN A 19 -3.81 -4.53 -9.86
N GLN A 20 -3.85 -4.70 -11.19
CA GLN A 20 -4.75 -3.93 -12.05
C GLN A 20 -6.22 -4.22 -11.77
N ASP A 21 -6.58 -5.49 -11.62
CA ASP A 21 -7.95 -5.90 -11.29
C ASP A 21 -8.39 -5.36 -9.92
N THR A 22 -7.47 -5.34 -8.94
CA THR A 22 -7.74 -4.77 -7.61
C THR A 22 -7.97 -3.25 -7.67
N ILE A 23 -7.13 -2.49 -8.40
CA ILE A 23 -7.38 -1.06 -8.61
C ILE A 23 -8.76 -0.86 -9.24
N LYS A 24 -9.08 -1.63 -10.28
CA LYS A 24 -10.34 -1.50 -11.00
C LYS A 24 -11.53 -1.78 -10.10
N GLY A 25 -11.44 -2.81 -9.27
CA GLY A 25 -12.43 -3.12 -8.23
C GLY A 25 -12.57 -1.99 -7.21
N LEU A 26 -11.46 -1.46 -6.70
CA LEU A 26 -11.46 -0.35 -5.74
C LEU A 26 -12.06 0.94 -6.33
N LYS A 27 -11.77 1.25 -7.59
CA LYS A 27 -12.40 2.37 -8.31
C LYS A 27 -13.91 2.18 -8.44
N SER A 28 -14.37 0.97 -8.76
CA SER A 28 -15.81 0.67 -8.79
C SER A 28 -16.46 0.77 -7.41
N ALA A 29 -15.73 0.43 -6.36
CA ALA A 29 -16.19 0.48 -4.97
C ALA A 29 -16.03 1.86 -4.31
N GLU A 30 -15.45 2.85 -5.00
CA GLU A 30 -15.16 4.19 -4.43
C GLU A 30 -16.40 4.83 -3.81
N GLY A 31 -17.55 4.76 -4.49
CA GLY A 31 -18.80 5.30 -3.98
C GLY A 31 -19.25 4.67 -2.66
N TYR A 32 -19.13 3.34 -2.56
CA TYR A 32 -19.46 2.60 -1.34
C TYR A 32 -18.52 2.94 -0.19
N ILE A 33 -17.21 2.98 -0.46
CA ILE A 33 -16.18 3.34 0.52
C ILE A 33 -16.40 4.77 1.03
N ARG A 34 -16.73 5.70 0.13
CA ARG A 34 -17.04 7.09 0.49
C ARG A 34 -18.25 7.19 1.41
N THR A 35 -19.33 6.44 1.13
CA THR A 35 -20.51 6.40 2.01
C THR A 35 -20.18 5.81 3.39
N MET A 36 -19.35 4.77 3.45
CA MET A 36 -18.90 4.20 4.72
C MET A 36 -18.03 5.18 5.53
N LEU A 37 -17.11 5.88 4.86
CA LEU A 37 -16.28 6.91 5.50
C LEU A 37 -17.12 8.08 6.04
N ALA A 38 -18.14 8.51 5.30
CA ALA A 38 -19.05 9.55 5.76
C ALA A 38 -19.84 9.15 7.02
N LYS A 39 -20.12 7.85 7.20
CA LYS A 39 -20.80 7.33 8.40
C LYS A 39 -19.84 7.10 9.57
N SER A 40 -18.62 6.67 9.29
CA SER A 40 -17.63 6.32 10.31
C SER A 40 -16.91 7.57 10.86
N ILE A 41 -16.70 8.58 10.03
CA ILE A 41 -15.94 9.78 10.37
C ILE A 41 -16.86 11.01 10.28
N ASN A 42 -16.92 11.80 11.36
CA ASN A 42 -17.68 13.05 11.41
C ASN A 42 -16.96 14.18 10.65
N LEU A 43 -16.88 14.06 9.33
CA LEU A 43 -16.31 15.08 8.45
C LEU A 43 -17.43 15.88 7.78
N ARG A 44 -17.30 17.21 7.78
CA ARG A 44 -18.24 18.10 7.08
C ARG A 44 -18.30 17.83 5.57
N ASN A 45 -17.15 17.52 4.97
CA ASN A 45 -17.02 17.13 3.58
C ASN A 45 -16.27 15.80 3.53
N THR A 46 -16.87 14.76 2.93
CA THR A 46 -16.15 13.51 2.70
C THR A 46 -15.16 13.70 1.54
N PRO A 47 -13.87 13.40 1.74
CA PRO A 47 -12.87 13.60 0.69
C PRO A 47 -13.09 12.66 -0.50
N GLN A 48 -12.68 13.09 -1.68
CA GLN A 48 -12.58 12.24 -2.85
C GLN A 48 -11.32 11.37 -2.74
N ILE A 49 -11.45 10.07 -2.97
CA ILE A 49 -10.39 9.09 -2.72
C ILE A 49 -9.71 8.75 -4.04
N THR A 50 -8.40 8.95 -4.09
CA THR A 50 -7.56 8.51 -5.21
C THR A 50 -6.73 7.32 -4.77
N PHE A 51 -6.92 6.19 -5.45
CA PHE A 51 -6.18 4.96 -5.21
C PHE A 51 -4.88 4.93 -6.01
N ILE A 52 -3.76 4.70 -5.33
CA ILE A 52 -2.41 4.66 -5.91
C ILE A 52 -1.77 3.34 -5.50
N LEU A 53 -1.17 2.60 -6.44
CA LEU A 53 -0.39 1.41 -6.10
C LEU A 53 0.89 1.81 -5.39
N ASP A 54 1.18 1.12 -4.30
CA ASP A 54 2.39 1.29 -3.52
C ASP A 54 3.38 0.16 -3.80
N GLN A 55 4.47 0.51 -4.48
CA GLN A 55 5.59 -0.39 -4.78
C GLN A 55 6.65 -0.41 -3.66
N SER A 56 6.50 0.46 -2.65
CA SER A 56 7.51 0.64 -1.60
C SER A 56 7.65 -0.59 -0.70
N ILE A 57 6.56 -1.32 -0.47
CA ILE A 57 6.57 -2.54 0.35
C ILE A 57 7.38 -3.65 -0.31
N GLU A 58 7.21 -3.88 -1.62
CA GLU A 58 7.97 -4.89 -2.35
C GLU A 58 9.48 -4.59 -2.31
N TYR A 59 9.83 -3.31 -2.50
CA TYR A 59 11.20 -2.85 -2.36
C TYR A 59 11.76 -3.07 -0.94
N GLY A 60 10.97 -2.76 0.10
CA GLY A 60 11.37 -2.95 1.50
C GLY A 60 11.62 -4.42 1.86
N VAL A 61 10.79 -5.33 1.38
CA VAL A 61 10.98 -6.78 1.57
C VAL A 61 12.24 -7.26 0.87
N LYS A 62 12.47 -6.80 -0.36
CA LYS A 62 13.68 -7.13 -1.13
C LYS A 62 14.97 -6.63 -0.44
N MET A 63 14.94 -5.41 0.10
CA MET A 63 16.06 -4.84 0.84
C MET A 63 16.34 -5.58 2.15
N SER A 64 15.29 -5.89 2.92
CA SER A 64 15.44 -6.64 4.18
C SER A 64 16.07 -8.01 3.93
N LYS A 65 15.63 -8.70 2.86
CA LYS A 65 16.21 -9.98 2.47
C LYS A 65 17.69 -9.87 2.10
N MET A 66 18.08 -8.85 1.34
CA MET A 66 19.50 -8.61 1.02
C MET A 66 20.36 -8.30 2.24
N ILE A 67 19.82 -7.57 3.21
CA ILE A 67 20.52 -7.28 4.47
C ILE A 67 20.70 -8.59 5.26
N ASP A 68 19.66 -9.40 5.37
CA ASP A 68 19.73 -10.69 6.09
C ASP A 68 20.74 -11.65 5.44
N ASP A 69 20.76 -11.71 4.10
CA ASP A 69 21.72 -12.55 3.36
C ASP A 69 23.17 -12.09 3.60
N VAL A 70 23.45 -10.79 3.52
CA VAL A 70 24.79 -10.24 3.80
C VAL A 70 25.20 -10.42 5.26
N THR A 71 24.26 -10.28 6.20
CA THR A 71 24.55 -10.41 7.63
C THR A 71 24.84 -11.87 8.01
N LYS A 72 24.20 -12.84 7.34
CA LYS A 72 24.54 -14.26 7.46
C LYS A 72 25.97 -14.56 7.02
N ASP A 73 26.37 -14.04 5.86
CA ASP A 73 27.74 -14.22 5.34
C ASP A 73 28.83 -13.61 6.25
N ILE A 74 28.48 -12.58 7.04
CA ILE A 74 29.39 -11.96 8.00
C ILE A 74 29.48 -12.80 9.28
N ALA A 75 28.37 -13.37 9.76
CA ALA A 75 28.37 -14.23 10.95
C ALA A 75 29.24 -15.50 10.74
N ASP A 76 29.12 -16.15 9.58
CA ASP A 76 29.93 -17.34 9.23
C ASP A 76 31.43 -17.02 9.11
N LYS A 77 31.81 -15.78 8.75
CA LYS A 77 33.22 -15.35 8.64
C LYS A 77 33.87 -14.93 9.96
N THR A 78 33.09 -14.78 11.02
CA THR A 78 33.61 -14.34 12.32
C THR A 78 33.93 -15.52 13.25
N GLU A 79 33.58 -16.74 12.84
CA GLU A 79 33.83 -17.99 13.58
C GLU A 79 35.00 -18.83 13.03
N GLU A 80 35.70 -18.38 11.98
CA GLU A 80 37.01 -18.91 11.53
C GLU A 80 38.21 -18.13 12.07
#